data_AF-A0A849L7U6-F1
#
_entry.id   AF-A0A849L7U6-F1
#
_cell.length_a   1.000
_cell.length_b   1.000
_cell.length_c   1.000
_cell.angle_alpha   90.00
_cell.angle_beta   90.00
_cell.angle_gamma   90.00
#
_symmetry.space_group_name_H-M   'P 1'
#
loop_
_entity.id
_entity.type
_entity.pdbx_description
1 polymer ?
#
loop_
_entity_poly.entity_id
_entity_poly.type
_entity_poly.pdbx_seq_one_letter_code
_entity_poly.pdbx_strand_id
1 'polypeptide(L)'
;MVRPTLDEIFAEPDEFGLLEVRLKPGAGSSGPDRALSILREVSAFYERLGRLPDADAVDHEEMRLGTIWEAVRGSPTDEMREADRLGLLDAVEEPAPTSWRDEPDAAEIPESLDDIFGDDDLDVDAELVDLRHVTPAAERHLPDHRAEFTPCRDFERFASRFEEMHAALEAGERRAIPVKKWAVIEPLEGDFFIRGGLLALIAEKSEMSARGGSRDHRLRVIFSNGTESDPLMSSFRKSLNDDKTARMVERLGLGPLDPEWEADRLRLSGTIYVARSLSEDPVIKSQRMILHKIGVTSQDVRRRVADARNDPTFLLAPVEIVATYELKSLPRNKIEDLLHRFFAPAQPAELFVVDRFGKKIRPKEWFYVLPEHVGQAVELLRSGRLHDFSYDPRSQELTKK
;
A
#
# COMPACT_ATOMS: atom_id res chain seq x y z
N MET A 1 21.54 -46.94 -38.89
CA MET A 1 20.98 -48.11 -38.19
C MET A 1 19.53 -48.23 -38.59
N VAL A 2 19.15 -49.37 -39.16
CA VAL A 2 17.77 -49.66 -39.58
C VAL A 2 16.96 -49.95 -38.32
N ARG A 3 15.75 -49.41 -38.21
CA ARG A 3 14.87 -49.66 -37.06
C ARG A 3 14.31 -51.08 -37.17
N PRO A 4 14.35 -51.89 -36.10
CA PRO A 4 13.80 -53.24 -36.12
C PRO A 4 12.29 -53.19 -36.36
N THR A 5 11.77 -54.20 -37.05
CA THR A 5 10.33 -54.35 -37.30
C THR A 5 9.62 -54.95 -36.09
N LEU A 6 8.30 -54.78 -36.00
CA LEU A 6 7.50 -55.32 -34.89
C LEU A 6 7.64 -56.84 -34.77
N ASP A 7 7.76 -57.56 -35.89
CA ASP A 7 7.96 -59.01 -35.90
C ASP A 7 9.31 -59.41 -35.25
N GLU A 8 10.35 -58.58 -35.39
CA GLU A 8 11.64 -58.80 -34.74
C GLU A 8 11.55 -58.55 -33.22
N ILE A 9 10.73 -57.58 -32.79
CA ILE A 9 10.51 -57.27 -31.36
C ILE A 9 9.73 -58.38 -30.66
N PHE A 10 8.73 -58.98 -31.32
CA PHE A 10 7.94 -60.08 -30.74
C PHE A 10 8.63 -61.45 -30.80
N ALA A 11 9.70 -61.58 -31.58
CA ALA A 11 10.50 -62.81 -31.67
C ALA A 11 11.62 -62.87 -30.62
N GLU A 12 11.90 -61.77 -29.90
CA GLU A 12 12.81 -61.78 -28.77
C GLU A 12 12.20 -62.59 -27.60
N PRO A 13 13.00 -63.42 -26.91
CA PRO A 13 12.50 -64.23 -25.79
C PRO A 13 11.94 -63.31 -24.70
N ASP A 14 10.66 -63.50 -24.34
CA ASP A 14 9.95 -62.73 -23.31
C ASP A 14 10.53 -63.01 -21.92
N GLU A 15 11.68 -62.42 -21.64
CA GLU A 15 12.46 -62.59 -20.43
C GLU A 15 11.70 -62.14 -19.16
N PHE A 16 10.65 -61.34 -19.34
CA PHE A 16 9.85 -60.76 -18.25
C PHE A 16 8.44 -61.36 -18.13
N GLY A 17 8.05 -62.30 -18.99
CA GLY A 17 6.74 -62.98 -18.96
C GLY A 17 5.55 -62.02 -19.11
N LEU A 18 5.76 -60.87 -19.75
CA LEU A 18 4.76 -59.80 -19.85
C LEU A 18 3.65 -60.13 -20.86
N LEU A 19 3.88 -61.10 -21.74
CA LEU A 19 2.90 -61.56 -22.73
C LEU A 19 2.00 -62.68 -22.17
N GLU A 20 2.29 -63.23 -20.98
CA GLU A 20 1.43 -64.23 -20.33
C GLU A 20 0.35 -63.58 -19.43
N VAL A 21 -0.79 -63.24 -20.02
CA VAL A 21 -1.96 -62.74 -19.27
C VAL A 21 -2.76 -63.92 -18.71
N ARG A 22 -2.66 -64.17 -17.39
CA ARG A 22 -3.58 -65.08 -16.69
C ARG A 22 -4.88 -64.36 -16.33
N LEU A 23 -5.98 -64.74 -16.99
CA LEU A 23 -7.32 -64.28 -16.64
C LEU A 23 -7.70 -64.82 -15.26
N LYS A 24 -7.98 -63.91 -14.31
CA LYS A 24 -8.50 -64.27 -12.97
C LYS A 24 -9.86 -64.97 -13.11
N PRO A 25 -10.12 -66.06 -12.37
CA PRO A 25 -11.44 -66.69 -12.36
C PRO A 25 -12.48 -65.73 -11.76
N GLY A 26 -13.67 -65.69 -12.37
CA GLY A 26 -14.80 -64.87 -11.91
C GLY A 26 -15.21 -65.22 -10.49
N ALA A 27 -15.49 -64.20 -9.68
CA ALA A 27 -15.94 -64.36 -8.30
C ALA A 27 -17.29 -65.07 -8.25
N GLY A 28 -17.29 -66.33 -7.82
CA GLY A 28 -18.48 -67.10 -7.52
C GLY A 28 -19.06 -66.74 -6.14
N SER A 29 -20.37 -66.51 -6.12
CA SER A 29 -21.33 -66.72 -5.01
C SER A 29 -20.92 -66.33 -3.58
N SER A 30 -21.31 -65.14 -3.15
CA SER A 30 -21.58 -64.83 -1.73
C SER A 30 -22.56 -63.65 -1.62
N GLY A 31 -23.73 -63.75 -2.26
CA GLY A 31 -24.71 -62.67 -2.40
C GLY A 31 -25.37 -62.22 -1.08
N PRO A 32 -25.92 -63.13 -0.25
CA PRO A 32 -26.71 -62.72 0.93
C PRO A 32 -25.88 -62.45 2.19
N ASP A 33 -24.89 -63.31 2.52
CA ASP A 33 -24.06 -63.15 3.73
C ASP A 33 -23.23 -61.85 3.74
N ARG A 34 -22.77 -61.43 2.56
CA ARG A 34 -21.98 -60.22 2.42
C ARG A 34 -22.83 -58.97 2.66
N ALA A 35 -24.06 -58.95 2.14
CA ALA A 35 -24.98 -57.84 2.30
C ALA A 35 -25.40 -57.64 3.77
N LEU A 36 -25.57 -58.74 4.52
CA LEU A 36 -25.83 -58.71 5.96
C LEU A 36 -24.62 -58.23 6.79
N SER A 37 -23.39 -58.59 6.41
CA SER A 37 -22.17 -58.06 7.05
C SER A 37 -22.06 -56.54 6.86
N ILE A 38 -22.30 -56.07 5.63
CA ILE A 38 -22.25 -54.65 5.28
C ILE A 38 -23.31 -53.86 6.07
N LEU A 39 -24.54 -54.37 6.20
CA LEU A 39 -25.58 -53.74 7.01
C LEU A 39 -25.17 -53.60 8.48
N ARG A 40 -24.49 -54.60 9.06
CA ARG A 40 -23.99 -54.55 10.44
C ARG A 40 -22.86 -53.55 10.59
N GLU A 41 -21.95 -53.48 9.63
CA GLU A 41 -20.84 -52.50 9.61
C GLU A 41 -21.37 -51.07 9.49
N VAL A 42 -22.35 -50.84 8.61
CA VAL A 42 -23.04 -49.54 8.45
C VAL A 42 -23.83 -49.18 9.70
N SER A 43 -24.51 -50.14 10.33
CA SER A 43 -25.22 -49.91 11.61
C SER A 43 -24.27 -49.50 12.73
N ALA A 44 -23.12 -50.18 12.87
CA ALA A 44 -22.10 -49.82 13.85
C ALA A 44 -21.45 -48.46 13.55
N PHE A 45 -21.29 -48.11 12.26
CA PHE A 45 -20.81 -46.80 11.83
C PHE A 45 -21.82 -45.70 12.22
N TYR A 46 -23.10 -45.93 11.94
CA TYR A 46 -24.19 -45.00 12.26
C TYR A 46 -24.34 -44.81 13.78
N GLU A 47 -24.25 -45.87 14.58
CA GLU A 47 -24.29 -45.75 16.05
C GLU A 47 -23.10 -44.95 16.61
N ARG A 48 -21.94 -45.01 15.96
CA ARG A 48 -20.72 -44.32 16.41
C ARG A 48 -20.69 -42.84 16.02
N LEU A 49 -21.16 -42.50 14.81
CA LEU A 49 -20.97 -41.17 14.21
C LEU A 49 -22.29 -40.42 13.95
N GLY A 50 -23.44 -41.08 14.10
CA GLY A 50 -24.77 -40.50 13.90
C GLY A 50 -25.09 -40.15 12.44
N ARG A 51 -24.24 -40.56 11.48
CA ARG A 51 -24.38 -40.29 10.05
C ARG A 51 -24.14 -41.56 9.24
N LEU A 52 -24.70 -41.59 8.03
CA LEU A 52 -24.46 -42.65 7.06
C LEU A 52 -23.03 -42.53 6.46
N PRO A 53 -22.39 -43.63 6.04
CA PRO A 53 -21.10 -43.58 5.36
C PRO A 53 -21.22 -42.86 4.02
N ASP A 54 -20.31 -41.93 3.76
CA ASP A 54 -20.27 -41.12 2.53
C ASP A 54 -19.38 -41.80 1.47
N ALA A 55 -19.90 -41.94 0.25
CA ALA A 55 -19.18 -42.51 -0.88
C ALA A 55 -18.05 -41.62 -1.40
N ASP A 56 -18.05 -40.32 -1.07
CA ASP A 56 -17.02 -39.35 -1.46
C ASP A 56 -16.11 -38.94 -0.28
N ALA A 57 -16.17 -39.68 0.84
CA ALA A 57 -15.33 -39.40 2.01
C ALA A 57 -13.83 -39.47 1.68
N VAL A 58 -13.04 -38.58 2.32
CA VAL A 58 -11.56 -38.58 2.18
C VAL A 58 -10.93 -39.84 2.79
N ASP A 59 -11.60 -40.45 3.78
CA ASP A 59 -11.15 -41.68 4.40
C ASP A 59 -11.47 -42.91 3.55
N HIS A 60 -10.47 -43.73 3.27
CA HIS A 60 -10.59 -44.87 2.36
C HIS A 60 -11.52 -45.97 2.89
N GLU A 61 -11.64 -46.13 4.21
CA GLU A 61 -12.54 -47.13 4.80
C GLU A 61 -13.99 -46.66 4.73
N GLU A 62 -14.25 -45.37 5.00
CA GLU A 62 -15.57 -44.76 4.88
C GLU A 62 -16.05 -44.74 3.42
N MET A 63 -15.22 -44.26 2.49
CA MET A 63 -15.50 -44.23 1.05
C MET A 63 -15.91 -45.62 0.54
N ARG A 64 -15.11 -46.64 0.88
CA ARG A 64 -15.39 -48.03 0.48
C ARG A 64 -16.71 -48.53 1.05
N LEU A 65 -17.02 -48.22 2.31
CA LEU A 65 -18.25 -48.63 2.96
C LEU A 65 -19.46 -47.91 2.34
N GLY A 66 -19.35 -46.61 2.03
CA GLY A 66 -20.37 -45.80 1.36
C GLY A 66 -20.71 -46.31 -0.03
N THR A 67 -19.71 -46.51 -0.90
CA THR A 67 -19.94 -47.03 -2.27
C THR A 67 -20.58 -48.42 -2.26
N ILE A 68 -20.17 -49.29 -1.32
CA ILE A 68 -20.74 -50.64 -1.19
C ILE A 68 -22.18 -50.56 -0.63
N TRP A 69 -22.43 -49.67 0.33
CA TRP A 69 -23.75 -49.46 0.92
C TRP A 69 -24.76 -48.93 -0.10
N GLU A 70 -24.40 -47.97 -0.95
CA GLU A 70 -25.25 -47.48 -2.04
C GLU A 70 -25.66 -48.61 -3.01
N ALA A 71 -24.69 -49.45 -3.40
CA ALA A 71 -24.96 -50.58 -4.28
C ALA A 71 -25.88 -51.64 -3.65
N VAL A 72 -25.77 -51.85 -2.34
CA VAL A 72 -26.59 -52.81 -1.59
C VAL A 72 -27.98 -52.25 -1.27
N ARG A 73 -28.08 -50.94 -0.98
CA ARG A 73 -29.34 -50.23 -0.76
C ARG A 73 -30.22 -50.23 -2.02
N GLY A 74 -29.63 -50.20 -3.21
CA GLY A 74 -30.36 -50.28 -4.48
C GLY A 74 -30.98 -51.65 -4.80
N SER A 75 -30.62 -52.73 -4.07
CA SER A 75 -31.19 -54.08 -4.26
C SER A 75 -31.35 -54.82 -2.92
N PRO A 76 -32.24 -54.32 -2.03
CA PRO A 76 -32.36 -54.85 -0.69
C PRO A 76 -33.02 -56.23 -0.70
N THR A 77 -32.36 -57.20 -0.07
CA THR A 77 -32.88 -58.57 0.11
C THR A 77 -33.83 -58.60 1.33
N ASP A 78 -34.85 -59.46 1.32
CA ASP A 78 -35.82 -59.54 2.42
C ASP A 78 -35.18 -59.84 3.79
N GLU A 79 -34.10 -60.61 3.82
CA GLU A 79 -33.30 -60.88 5.03
C GLU A 79 -32.64 -59.63 5.61
N MET A 80 -32.30 -58.64 4.78
CA MET A 80 -31.72 -57.37 5.23
C MET A 80 -32.77 -56.47 5.86
N ARG A 81 -34.00 -56.46 5.33
CA ARG A 81 -35.11 -55.71 5.90
C ARG A 81 -35.49 -56.22 7.29
N GLU A 82 -35.43 -57.54 7.50
CA GLU A 82 -35.69 -58.15 8.80
C GLU A 82 -34.55 -57.89 9.82
N ALA A 83 -33.32 -57.73 9.34
CA ALA A 83 -32.15 -57.43 10.17
C ALA A 83 -31.93 -55.93 10.44
N ASP A 84 -32.59 -55.03 9.70
CA ASP A 84 -32.47 -53.58 9.83
C ASP A 84 -33.25 -53.06 11.04
N ARG A 85 -32.57 -52.99 12.18
CA ARG A 85 -33.14 -52.49 13.44
C ARG A 85 -33.26 -50.97 13.51
N LEU A 86 -32.53 -50.26 12.64
CA LEU A 86 -32.36 -48.81 12.68
C LEU A 86 -33.12 -48.10 11.56
N GLY A 87 -33.80 -48.84 10.67
CA GLY A 87 -34.57 -48.30 9.56
C GLY A 87 -33.70 -47.60 8.50
N LEU A 88 -32.43 -48.00 8.38
CA LEU A 88 -31.44 -47.36 7.51
C LEU A 88 -31.69 -47.63 6.02
N LEU A 89 -32.47 -48.66 5.69
CA LEU A 89 -32.86 -49.00 4.32
C LEU A 89 -34.00 -48.12 3.79
N ASP A 90 -34.89 -47.65 4.68
CA ASP A 90 -36.04 -46.80 4.35
C ASP A 90 -35.81 -45.32 4.74
N ALA A 91 -34.63 -44.98 5.26
CA ALA A 91 -34.24 -43.61 5.57
C ALA A 91 -34.19 -42.80 4.27
N VAL A 92 -35.23 -41.97 4.06
CA VAL A 92 -35.27 -40.97 3.00
C VAL A 92 -34.10 -40.02 3.24
N GLU A 93 -33.20 -39.97 2.27
CA GLU A 93 -32.03 -39.10 2.26
C GLU A 93 -32.52 -37.65 2.47
N GLU A 94 -32.10 -37.02 3.57
CA GLU A 94 -32.06 -35.56 3.58
C GLU A 94 -31.07 -35.18 2.49
N PRO A 95 -31.47 -34.33 1.52
CA PRO A 95 -30.59 -33.99 0.40
C PRO A 95 -29.27 -33.45 0.96
N ALA A 96 -28.16 -34.04 0.52
CA ALA A 96 -26.85 -33.59 0.91
C ALA A 96 -26.73 -32.07 0.64
N PRO A 97 -26.09 -31.30 1.54
CA PRO A 97 -25.92 -29.87 1.32
C PRO A 97 -25.13 -29.66 0.02
N THR A 98 -25.77 -29.03 -0.96
CA THR A 98 -25.17 -28.70 -2.26
C THR A 98 -23.86 -27.97 -2.05
N SER A 99 -22.78 -28.45 -2.67
CA SER A 99 -21.47 -27.82 -2.55
C SER A 99 -21.48 -26.52 -3.36
N TRP A 100 -20.83 -25.47 -2.85
CA TRP A 100 -20.62 -24.22 -3.60
C TRP A 100 -19.83 -24.42 -4.92
N ARG A 101 -19.27 -25.61 -5.13
CA ARG A 101 -18.54 -26.00 -6.36
C ARG A 101 -19.43 -26.68 -7.40
N ASP A 102 -20.63 -27.10 -7.03
CA ASP A 102 -21.57 -27.70 -7.95
C ASP A 102 -22.17 -26.59 -8.84
N GLU A 103 -22.37 -26.86 -10.12
CA GLU A 103 -23.05 -25.90 -11.00
C GLU A 103 -24.50 -25.77 -10.52
N PRO A 104 -24.97 -24.55 -10.21
CA PRO A 104 -26.35 -24.36 -9.78
C PRO A 104 -27.29 -24.78 -10.90
N ASP A 105 -28.38 -25.47 -10.54
CA ASP A 105 -29.42 -25.81 -11.50
C ASP A 105 -29.93 -24.52 -12.15
N ALA A 106 -30.18 -24.55 -13.46
CA ALA A 106 -30.60 -23.36 -14.21
C ALA A 106 -31.91 -22.72 -13.67
N ALA A 107 -32.68 -23.46 -12.87
CA ALA A 107 -33.87 -22.99 -12.18
C ALA A 107 -33.58 -22.18 -10.90
N GLU A 108 -32.37 -22.29 -10.33
CA GLU A 108 -31.94 -21.58 -9.11
C GLU A 108 -31.16 -20.30 -9.41
N ILE A 109 -30.86 -20.03 -10.69
CA ILE A 109 -30.16 -18.81 -11.11
C ILE A 109 -31.20 -17.69 -11.26
N PRO A 110 -31.19 -16.66 -10.41
CA PRO A 110 -32.16 -15.57 -10.50
C PRO A 110 -31.98 -14.82 -11.82
N GLU A 111 -33.08 -14.56 -12.53
CA GLU A 111 -33.04 -13.86 -13.82
C GLU A 111 -32.82 -12.35 -13.65
N SER A 112 -33.11 -11.80 -12.48
CA SER A 112 -33.00 -10.38 -12.18
C SER A 112 -32.56 -10.09 -10.73
N LEU A 113 -32.09 -8.87 -10.49
CA LEU A 113 -31.79 -8.42 -9.12
C LEU A 113 -33.07 -8.30 -8.27
N ASP A 114 -34.21 -8.02 -8.90
CA ASP A 114 -35.49 -7.89 -8.19
C ASP A 114 -36.00 -9.24 -7.68
N ASP A 115 -35.70 -10.36 -8.36
CA ASP A 115 -35.99 -11.71 -7.86
C ASP A 115 -35.18 -12.05 -6.61
N ILE A 116 -33.94 -11.54 -6.50
CA ILE A 116 -33.06 -11.74 -5.35
C ILE A 116 -33.56 -10.95 -4.13
N PHE A 117 -34.04 -9.72 -4.34
CA PHE A 117 -34.53 -8.86 -3.25
C PHE A 117 -36.00 -9.14 -2.87
N GLY A 118 -36.72 -9.91 -3.68
CA GLY A 118 -38.10 -10.32 -3.44
C GLY A 118 -38.26 -11.69 -2.81
N ASP A 119 -37.18 -12.42 -2.57
CA ASP A 119 -37.18 -13.75 -1.97
C ASP A 119 -37.15 -13.65 -0.43
N ASP A 120 -38.22 -14.13 0.22
CA ASP A 120 -38.42 -14.01 1.68
C ASP A 120 -37.40 -14.85 2.49
N ASP A 121 -36.68 -15.78 1.86
CA ASP A 121 -35.63 -16.60 2.48
C ASP A 121 -34.25 -15.87 2.53
N LEU A 122 -34.12 -14.72 1.87
CA LEU A 122 -32.92 -13.88 1.86
C LEU A 122 -33.10 -12.61 2.72
N ASP A 123 -33.78 -12.72 3.86
CA ASP A 123 -33.84 -11.65 4.87
C ASP A 123 -32.45 -11.50 5.53
N VAL A 124 -31.54 -10.84 4.82
CA VAL A 124 -30.20 -10.51 5.31
C VAL A 124 -30.34 -9.41 6.34
N ASP A 125 -29.99 -9.74 7.59
CA ASP A 125 -29.85 -8.76 8.68
C ASP A 125 -29.12 -7.51 8.17
N ALA A 126 -29.74 -6.34 8.32
CA ALA A 126 -29.17 -5.07 7.86
C ALA A 126 -27.75 -4.80 8.43
N GLU A 127 -27.37 -5.50 9.50
CA GLU A 127 -26.03 -5.49 10.08
C GLU A 127 -24.93 -6.09 9.18
N LEU A 128 -25.27 -6.99 8.24
CA LEU A 128 -24.35 -7.57 7.24
C LEU A 128 -23.98 -6.57 6.13
N VAL A 129 -24.88 -5.62 5.84
CA VAL A 129 -24.69 -4.56 4.84
C VAL A 129 -23.98 -3.35 5.47
N ASP A 130 -23.99 -3.25 6.80
CA ASP A 130 -23.40 -2.13 7.54
C ASP A 130 -21.88 -2.28 7.66
N LEU A 131 -21.14 -1.49 6.86
CA LEU A 131 -19.68 -1.49 6.83
C LEU A 131 -19.09 -0.88 8.13
N ARG A 132 -18.97 -1.68 9.19
CA ARG A 132 -18.52 -1.22 10.53
C ARG A 132 -17.03 -0.81 10.64
N HIS A 133 -16.16 -1.32 9.76
CA HIS A 133 -14.70 -1.11 9.83
C HIS A 133 -14.10 -0.33 8.65
N VAL A 134 -14.93 0.30 7.82
CA VAL A 134 -14.46 1.01 6.63
C VAL A 134 -14.74 2.50 6.77
N THR A 135 -13.76 3.33 6.44
CA THR A 135 -13.94 4.78 6.38
C THR A 135 -15.07 5.12 5.39
N PRO A 136 -16.14 5.82 5.81
CA PRO A 136 -17.25 6.18 4.95
C PRO A 136 -16.78 6.88 3.67
N ALA A 137 -17.42 6.61 2.52
CA ALA A 137 -17.01 7.17 1.23
C ALA A 137 -16.96 8.72 1.24
N ALA A 138 -17.85 9.36 1.99
CA ALA A 138 -17.89 10.81 2.16
C ALA A 138 -16.61 11.36 2.82
N GLU A 139 -16.02 10.63 3.78
CA GLU A 139 -14.79 11.03 4.47
C GLU A 139 -13.53 10.68 3.65
N ARG A 140 -13.59 9.67 2.78
CA ARG A 140 -12.47 9.31 1.88
C ARG A 140 -12.15 10.39 0.83
N HIS A 141 -13.12 11.24 0.50
CA HIS A 141 -13.02 12.21 -0.60
C HIS A 141 -12.80 13.66 -0.17
N LEU A 142 -12.81 13.97 1.12
CA LEU A 142 -12.50 15.31 1.61
C LEU A 142 -10.98 15.45 1.78
N PRO A 143 -10.30 16.25 0.94
CA PRO A 143 -8.89 16.52 1.16
C PRO A 143 -8.75 17.47 2.36
N ASP A 144 -8.03 17.02 3.38
CA ASP A 144 -7.72 17.79 4.59
C ASP A 144 -7.07 19.14 4.31
N HIS A 145 -6.39 19.22 3.16
CA HIS A 145 -5.78 20.44 2.68
C HIS A 145 -6.05 20.61 1.18
N ARG A 146 -6.67 21.72 0.81
CA ARG A 146 -6.80 22.18 -0.57
C ARG A 146 -5.78 23.29 -0.82
N ALA A 147 -5.02 23.17 -1.90
CA ALA A 147 -4.09 24.23 -2.31
C ALA A 147 -4.90 25.45 -2.77
N GLU A 148 -5.10 26.40 -1.87
CA GLU A 148 -5.77 27.67 -2.12
C GLU A 148 -4.75 28.72 -2.56
N PHE A 149 -5.23 29.77 -3.21
CA PHE A 149 -4.41 30.94 -3.51
C PHE A 149 -4.50 31.90 -2.33
N THR A 150 -3.37 32.19 -1.71
CA THR A 150 -3.29 33.14 -0.61
C THR A 150 -2.30 34.26 -0.92
N PRO A 151 -2.47 35.48 -0.39
CA PRO A 151 -1.48 36.53 -0.57
C PRO A 151 -0.12 36.13 0.00
N CYS A 152 0.95 36.29 -0.80
CA CYS A 152 2.31 35.96 -0.40
C CYS A 152 2.87 37.07 0.50
N ARG A 153 3.21 36.72 1.75
CA ARG A 153 3.67 37.71 2.76
C ARG A 153 5.09 38.20 2.52
N ASP A 154 5.91 37.37 1.88
CA ASP A 154 7.33 37.60 1.58
C ASP A 154 7.57 37.88 0.09
N PHE A 155 6.55 38.33 -0.64
CA PHE A 155 6.61 38.57 -2.09
C PHE A 155 7.73 39.53 -2.51
N GLU A 156 8.06 40.53 -1.68
CA GLU A 156 9.14 41.48 -1.93
C GLU A 156 10.49 40.79 -2.18
N ARG A 157 10.72 39.60 -1.60
CA ARG A 157 11.95 38.82 -1.81
C ARG A 157 12.02 38.17 -3.19
N PHE A 158 10.89 38.04 -3.87
CA PHE A 158 10.76 37.38 -5.16
C PHE A 158 10.44 38.36 -6.30
N ALA A 159 9.97 39.57 -5.97
CA ALA A 159 9.56 40.58 -6.95
C ALA A 159 10.67 40.88 -7.97
N SER A 160 11.90 41.12 -7.51
CA SER A 160 13.04 41.38 -8.40
C SER A 160 13.32 40.22 -9.37
N ARG A 161 13.09 38.98 -8.95
CA ARG A 161 13.28 37.79 -9.78
C ARG A 161 12.23 37.68 -10.88
N PHE A 162 10.98 38.07 -10.59
CA PHE A 162 9.95 38.13 -11.63
C PHE A 162 10.26 39.22 -12.65
N GLU A 163 10.77 40.37 -12.22
CA GLU A 163 11.21 41.45 -13.12
C GLU A 163 12.41 41.02 -13.99
N GLU A 164 13.46 40.44 -13.39
CA GLU A 164 14.61 39.86 -14.10
C GLU A 164 14.17 38.82 -15.13
N MET A 165 13.27 37.91 -14.73
CA MET A 165 12.76 36.86 -15.62
C MET A 165 11.92 37.43 -16.75
N HIS A 166 11.09 38.44 -16.48
CA HIS A 166 10.30 39.11 -17.51
C HIS A 166 11.20 39.80 -18.54
N ALA A 167 12.20 40.56 -18.08
CA ALA A 167 13.18 41.20 -18.93
C ALA A 167 13.98 40.19 -19.78
N ALA A 168 14.39 39.05 -19.19
CA ALA A 168 15.11 37.99 -19.89
C ALA A 168 14.27 37.29 -20.97
N LEU A 169 12.95 37.16 -20.74
CA LEU A 169 12.01 36.62 -21.73
C LEU A 169 11.77 37.62 -22.87
N GLU A 170 11.67 38.91 -22.58
CA GLU A 170 11.52 39.97 -23.60
C GLU A 170 12.79 40.14 -24.44
N ALA A 171 13.97 40.05 -23.82
CA ALA A 171 15.26 40.10 -24.50
C ALA A 171 15.54 38.85 -25.35
N GLY A 172 14.79 37.76 -25.15
CA GLY A 172 14.99 36.47 -25.84
C GLY A 172 16.17 35.66 -25.33
N GLU A 173 16.76 36.04 -24.20
CA GLU A 173 17.83 35.29 -23.51
C GLU A 173 17.31 33.98 -22.94
N ARG A 174 16.05 33.96 -22.50
CA ARG A 174 15.34 32.76 -22.02
C ARG A 174 14.20 32.40 -22.95
N ARG A 175 14.01 31.10 -23.18
CA ARG A 175 12.94 30.58 -24.04
C ARG A 175 11.81 29.98 -23.22
N ALA A 176 10.57 30.31 -23.57
CA ALA A 176 9.38 29.70 -23.00
C ALA A 176 8.87 28.58 -23.91
N ILE A 177 9.07 27.33 -23.50
CA ILE A 177 8.72 26.13 -24.24
C ILE A 177 7.30 25.69 -23.85
N PRO A 178 6.37 25.48 -24.80
CA PRO A 178 5.03 25.01 -24.47
C PRO A 178 5.07 23.62 -23.82
N VAL A 179 4.31 23.46 -22.75
CA VAL A 179 4.16 22.17 -22.06
C VAL A 179 3.40 21.21 -22.98
N LYS A 180 4.08 20.16 -23.45
CA LYS A 180 3.43 19.13 -24.28
C LYS A 180 2.62 18.19 -23.42
N LYS A 181 1.50 17.72 -23.99
CA LYS A 181 0.70 16.65 -23.39
C LYS A 181 1.59 15.42 -23.16
N TRP A 182 1.61 14.90 -21.94
CA TRP A 182 2.45 13.77 -21.49
C TRP A 182 3.94 14.05 -21.27
N ALA A 183 4.37 15.31 -21.26
CA ALA A 183 5.73 15.64 -20.86
C ALA A 183 5.96 15.27 -19.39
N VAL A 184 7.03 14.51 -19.11
CA VAL A 184 7.48 14.24 -17.74
C VAL A 184 8.21 15.49 -17.24
N ILE A 185 7.46 16.42 -16.66
CA ILE A 185 8.02 17.64 -16.08
C ILE A 185 8.38 17.34 -14.63
N GLU A 186 9.63 17.54 -14.24
CA GLU A 186 10.04 17.48 -12.83
C GLU A 186 10.34 18.89 -12.33
N PRO A 187 9.39 19.58 -11.68
CA PRO A 187 9.63 20.91 -11.15
C PRO A 187 10.76 20.85 -10.10
N LEU A 188 11.75 21.71 -10.30
CA LEU A 188 12.87 21.94 -9.39
C LEU A 188 12.73 23.31 -8.73
N GLU A 189 13.39 23.48 -7.58
CA GLU A 189 13.43 24.75 -6.86
C GLU A 189 14.12 25.82 -7.71
N GLY A 190 13.45 26.95 -7.93
CA GLY A 190 13.90 28.02 -8.82
C GLY A 190 13.37 27.95 -10.25
N ASP A 191 12.65 26.89 -10.62
CA ASP A 191 12.03 26.82 -11.96
C ASP A 191 10.91 27.85 -12.12
N PHE A 192 10.83 28.42 -13.31
CA PHE A 192 9.73 29.28 -13.73
C PHE A 192 8.84 28.59 -14.74
N PHE A 193 7.54 28.71 -14.51
CA PHE A 193 6.48 28.26 -15.39
C PHE A 193 5.58 29.44 -15.71
N ILE A 194 4.90 29.38 -16.85
CA ILE A 194 3.79 30.27 -17.17
C ILE A 194 2.52 29.43 -17.01
N ARG A 195 1.57 29.90 -16.20
CA ARG A 195 0.27 29.25 -15.96
C ARG A 195 -0.82 30.31 -15.95
N GLY A 196 -1.85 30.15 -16.77
CA GLY A 196 -2.94 31.12 -16.91
C GLY A 196 -2.45 32.52 -17.31
N GLY A 197 -1.35 32.60 -18.05
CA GLY A 197 -0.69 33.86 -18.40
C GLY A 197 0.12 34.54 -17.29
N LEU A 198 0.19 33.97 -16.09
CA LEU A 198 1.01 34.47 -14.98
C LEU A 198 2.32 33.68 -14.90
N LEU A 199 3.41 34.36 -14.52
CA LEU A 199 4.66 33.69 -14.16
C LEU A 199 4.50 33.04 -12.79
N ALA A 200 4.89 31.78 -12.68
CA ALA A 200 4.84 30.95 -11.50
C ALA A 200 6.24 30.43 -11.18
N LEU A 201 6.79 30.84 -10.05
CA LEU A 201 8.08 30.41 -9.53
C LEU A 201 7.89 29.26 -8.54
N ILE A 202 8.61 28.16 -8.73
CA ILE A 202 8.73 27.11 -7.73
C ILE A 202 9.71 27.57 -6.65
N ALA A 203 9.19 28.10 -5.55
CA ALA A 203 10.00 28.58 -4.46
C ALA A 203 10.60 27.43 -3.64
N GLU A 204 9.82 26.40 -3.34
CA GLU A 204 10.27 25.30 -2.49
C GLU A 204 9.71 23.96 -2.96
N LYS A 205 10.50 22.90 -2.82
CA LYS A 205 10.04 21.51 -2.94
C LYS A 205 10.17 20.83 -1.58
N SER A 206 9.08 20.29 -1.06
CA SER A 206 9.09 19.53 0.19
C SER A 206 9.73 18.15 0.01
N GLU A 207 9.95 17.47 1.12
CA GLU A 207 10.26 16.04 1.12
C GLU A 207 9.20 15.22 0.38
N MET A 208 9.64 14.03 -0.03
CA MET A 208 8.82 13.06 -0.71
C MET A 208 7.82 12.41 0.26
N SER A 209 6.57 12.84 0.19
CA SER A 209 5.44 12.18 0.85
C SER A 209 4.94 11.03 -0.02
N ALA A 210 4.61 9.88 0.56
CA ALA A 210 3.98 8.78 -0.18
C ALA A 210 2.50 8.73 0.19
N ARG A 211 1.63 9.35 -0.62
CA ARG A 211 0.18 9.22 -0.43
C ARG A 211 -0.31 8.03 -1.26
N GLY A 212 -0.33 6.87 -0.62
CA GLY A 212 -0.85 5.65 -1.20
C GLY A 212 0.01 5.02 -2.28
N GLY A 213 1.24 4.66 -1.93
CA GLY A 213 2.16 3.98 -2.83
C GLY A 213 2.86 4.90 -3.84
N SER A 214 2.25 6.00 -4.27
CA SER A 214 2.86 7.00 -5.16
C SER A 214 3.65 8.05 -4.39
N ARG A 215 4.91 8.21 -4.77
CA ARG A 215 5.83 9.23 -4.25
C ARG A 215 5.49 10.60 -4.83
N ASP A 216 5.18 11.57 -3.99
CA ASP A 216 4.81 12.94 -4.40
C ASP A 216 5.45 14.00 -3.49
N HIS A 217 5.63 15.20 -4.01
CA HIS A 217 6.24 16.32 -3.29
C HIS A 217 5.23 17.46 -3.19
N ARG A 218 5.17 18.17 -2.06
CA ARG A 218 4.44 19.43 -1.98
C ARG A 218 5.33 20.57 -2.46
N LEU A 219 4.80 21.47 -3.26
CA LEU A 219 5.53 22.60 -3.82
C LEU A 219 5.03 23.89 -3.18
N ARG A 220 5.90 24.89 -3.03
CA ARG A 220 5.49 26.29 -2.83
C ARG A 220 5.59 27.00 -4.16
N VAL A 221 4.46 27.45 -4.70
CA VAL A 221 4.40 28.15 -5.97
C VAL A 221 4.01 29.59 -5.72
N ILE A 222 4.87 30.52 -6.14
CA ILE A 222 4.63 31.96 -6.03
C ILE A 222 4.31 32.50 -7.42
N PHE A 223 3.28 33.31 -7.52
CA PHE A 223 2.82 33.91 -8.77
C PHE A 223 3.23 35.37 -8.87
N SER A 224 3.45 35.86 -10.08
CA SER A 224 3.85 37.26 -10.35
C SER A 224 2.84 38.30 -9.87
N ASN A 225 1.59 37.92 -9.60
CA ASN A 225 0.55 38.78 -9.05
C ASN A 225 0.60 38.90 -7.51
N GLY A 226 1.64 38.39 -6.85
CA GLY A 226 1.78 38.45 -5.40
C GLY A 226 1.00 37.39 -4.63
N THR A 227 0.47 36.38 -5.31
CA THR A 227 -0.20 35.24 -4.65
C THR A 227 0.75 34.05 -4.53
N GLU A 228 0.51 33.19 -3.55
CA GLU A 228 1.16 31.90 -3.39
C GLU A 228 0.13 30.78 -3.25
N SER A 229 0.52 29.57 -3.65
CA SER A 229 -0.24 28.35 -3.46
C SER A 229 0.71 27.20 -3.18
N ASP A 230 0.26 26.17 -2.48
CA ASP A 230 1.06 25.02 -2.06
C ASP A 230 0.56 23.66 -2.64
N PRO A 231 0.45 23.51 -3.98
CA PRO A 231 -0.04 22.30 -4.60
C PRO A 231 0.92 21.12 -4.42
N LEU A 232 0.37 19.91 -4.42
CA LEU A 232 1.15 18.70 -4.68
C LEU A 232 1.73 18.75 -6.10
N MET A 233 2.92 18.20 -6.31
CA MET A 233 3.63 18.20 -7.59
C MET A 233 2.82 17.45 -8.65
N SER A 234 2.17 16.34 -8.31
CA SER A 234 1.22 15.66 -9.21
C SER A 234 0.06 16.56 -9.66
N SER A 235 -0.52 17.33 -8.72
CA SER A 235 -1.62 18.25 -8.97
C SER A 235 -1.17 19.46 -9.80
N PHE A 236 0.04 19.96 -9.54
CA PHE A 236 0.65 21.03 -10.31
C PHE A 236 0.93 20.58 -11.75
N ARG A 237 1.53 19.40 -11.95
CA ARG A 237 1.72 18.78 -13.28
C ARG A 237 0.42 18.64 -14.04
N LYS A 238 -0.63 18.12 -13.38
CA LYS A 238 -1.97 18.02 -13.98
C LYS A 238 -2.50 19.38 -14.40
N SER A 239 -2.39 20.39 -13.52
CA SER A 239 -2.84 21.75 -13.81
C SER A 239 -2.10 22.41 -14.98
N LEU A 240 -0.80 22.12 -15.17
CA LEU A 240 -0.03 22.59 -16.33
C LEU A 240 -0.43 21.87 -17.61
N ASN A 241 -0.75 20.57 -17.54
CA ASN A 241 -1.16 19.79 -18.70
C ASN A 241 -2.58 20.16 -19.19
N ASP A 242 -3.46 20.53 -18.27
CA ASP A 242 -4.84 20.95 -18.59
C ASP A 242 -4.87 22.39 -19.16
N ASP A 243 -3.86 23.21 -18.85
CA ASP A 243 -3.76 24.60 -19.31
C ASP A 243 -3.04 24.72 -20.67
N LYS A 244 -3.77 25.15 -21.69
CA LYS A 244 -3.22 25.36 -23.05
C LYS A 244 -2.20 26.48 -23.13
N THR A 245 -2.18 27.39 -22.16
CA THR A 245 -1.24 28.51 -22.10
C THR A 245 0.04 28.15 -21.34
N ALA A 246 0.12 26.93 -20.79
CA ALA A 246 1.23 26.50 -19.97
C ALA A 246 2.54 26.44 -20.76
N ARG A 247 3.55 27.14 -20.26
CA ARG A 247 4.91 27.10 -20.79
C ARG A 247 5.90 26.88 -19.66
N MET A 248 6.98 26.15 -19.94
CA MET A 248 8.13 26.03 -19.06
C MET A 248 9.21 26.99 -19.54
N VAL A 249 9.79 27.77 -18.63
CA VAL A 249 10.90 28.65 -18.97
C VAL A 249 12.20 27.86 -18.83
N GLU A 250 13.04 27.92 -19.85
CA GLU A 250 14.34 27.27 -19.87
C GLU A 250 15.30 27.90 -18.83
N ARG A 251 16.03 27.04 -18.11
CA ARG A 251 17.08 27.47 -17.17
C ARG A 251 18.33 27.93 -17.91
N LEU A 252 19.11 28.78 -17.25
CA LEU A 252 20.47 29.09 -17.68
C LEU A 252 21.43 27.97 -17.24
N GLY A 253 22.38 27.61 -18.12
CA GLY A 253 23.43 26.62 -17.86
C GLY A 253 23.09 25.17 -18.23
N LEU A 254 24.13 24.37 -18.51
CA LEU A 254 24.03 22.97 -18.96
C LEU A 254 23.85 21.97 -17.80
N GLY A 255 23.03 22.32 -16.81
CA GLY A 255 22.68 21.45 -15.69
C GLY A 255 23.56 21.63 -14.43
N PRO A 256 23.51 20.67 -13.47
CA PRO A 256 23.98 20.88 -12.09
C PRO A 256 25.47 21.15 -11.88
N LEU A 257 26.30 20.99 -12.90
CA LEU A 257 27.75 21.24 -12.84
C LEU A 257 28.14 22.62 -13.39
N ASP A 258 27.18 23.35 -13.98
CA ASP A 258 27.40 24.66 -14.55
C ASP A 258 27.29 25.74 -13.45
N PRO A 259 28.30 26.61 -13.27
CA PRO A 259 28.23 27.72 -12.32
C PRO A 259 27.03 28.66 -12.54
N GLU A 260 26.61 28.85 -13.80
CA GLU A 260 25.44 29.69 -14.13
C GLU A 260 24.15 29.04 -13.65
N TRP A 261 24.07 27.70 -13.72
CA TRP A 261 22.93 26.93 -13.20
C TRP A 261 22.82 27.04 -11.67
N GLU A 262 23.96 27.07 -10.97
CA GLU A 262 23.98 27.21 -9.51
C GLU A 262 23.75 28.66 -9.05
N ALA A 263 24.09 29.65 -9.87
CA ALA A 263 23.76 31.06 -9.62
C ALA A 263 22.26 31.35 -9.77
N ASP A 264 21.57 30.66 -10.68
CA ASP A 264 20.12 30.76 -10.89
C ASP A 264 19.30 30.06 -9.79
N ARG A 265 19.93 29.26 -8.91
CA ARG A 265 19.25 28.62 -7.79
C ARG A 265 18.77 29.63 -6.76
N LEU A 266 17.50 29.45 -6.37
CA LEU A 266 16.87 30.24 -5.33
C LEU A 266 17.45 29.93 -3.94
N ARG A 267 17.98 30.95 -3.26
CA ARG A 267 18.50 30.87 -1.90
C ARG A 267 17.46 31.39 -0.91
N LEU A 268 16.60 30.51 -0.42
CA LEU A 268 15.61 30.86 0.60
C LEU A 268 16.17 30.73 2.02
N SER A 269 15.83 31.70 2.86
CA SER A 269 15.94 31.58 4.32
C SER A 269 14.99 30.48 4.80
N GLY A 270 15.55 29.43 5.43
CA GLY A 270 14.76 28.36 6.02
C GLY A 270 14.43 28.62 7.49
N THR A 271 13.28 28.14 7.93
CA THR A 271 12.89 27.99 9.32
C THR A 271 13.04 26.52 9.69
N ILE A 272 13.85 26.22 10.70
CA ILE A 272 13.95 24.88 11.27
C ILE A 272 12.77 24.71 12.22
N TYR A 273 12.07 23.59 12.10
CA TYR A 273 11.00 23.22 13.02
C TYR A 273 11.31 21.88 13.67
N VAL A 274 10.94 21.78 14.95
CA VAL A 274 11.01 20.56 15.74
C VAL A 274 9.57 20.14 16.04
N ALA A 275 9.19 18.96 15.57
CA ALA A 275 7.83 18.44 15.72
C ALA A 275 7.81 17.15 16.57
N ARG A 276 6.79 17.03 17.40
CA ARG A 276 6.45 15.86 18.22
C ARG A 276 5.30 15.11 17.58
N SER A 277 5.39 13.77 17.52
CA SER A 277 4.25 12.93 17.10
C SER A 277 3.20 12.84 18.20
N LEU A 278 1.93 12.92 17.82
CA LEU A 278 0.77 12.64 18.67
C LEU A 278 0.14 11.26 18.35
N SER A 279 0.96 10.31 17.88
CA SER A 279 0.50 8.94 17.63
C SER A 279 0.11 8.24 18.94
N GLU A 280 -0.95 7.44 18.88
CA GLU A 280 -1.40 6.59 19.99
C GLU A 280 -0.71 5.22 20.03
N ASP A 281 0.18 4.92 19.07
CA ASP A 281 0.98 3.69 19.07
C ASP A 281 1.83 3.61 20.36
N PRO A 282 1.74 2.53 21.17
CA PRO A 282 2.49 2.37 22.41
C PRO A 282 4.00 2.60 22.27
N VAL A 283 4.59 2.22 21.14
CA VAL A 283 6.03 2.39 20.88
C VAL A 283 6.39 3.86 20.74
N ILE A 284 5.59 4.62 19.98
CA ILE A 284 5.82 6.05 19.75
C ILE A 284 5.42 6.86 20.99
N LYS A 285 4.30 6.52 21.62
CA LYS A 285 3.74 7.20 22.78
C LYS A 285 4.67 7.17 23.99
N SER A 286 5.32 6.04 24.25
CA SER A 286 6.29 5.91 25.34
C SER A 286 7.55 6.76 25.13
N GLN A 287 7.94 6.99 23.88
CA GLN A 287 9.15 7.73 23.50
C GLN A 287 8.86 9.17 23.05
N ARG A 288 7.61 9.64 23.12
CA ARG A 288 7.16 10.93 22.57
C ARG A 288 7.90 12.18 23.09
N MET A 289 8.54 12.05 24.26
CA MET A 289 9.26 13.15 24.91
C MET A 289 10.69 13.32 24.39
N ILE A 290 11.24 12.29 23.76
CA ILE A 290 12.60 12.30 23.22
C ILE A 290 12.62 12.14 21.70
N LEU A 291 11.58 11.54 21.11
CA LEU A 291 11.46 11.32 19.68
C LEU A 291 10.87 12.56 19.00
N HIS A 292 11.72 13.30 18.29
CA HIS A 292 11.32 14.51 17.56
C HIS A 292 11.73 14.45 16.09
N LYS A 293 10.88 15.01 15.22
CA LYS A 293 11.20 15.25 13.82
C LYS A 293 11.89 16.61 13.69
N ILE A 294 13.02 16.65 13.00
CA ILE A 294 13.72 17.90 12.64
C ILE A 294 13.56 18.10 11.13
N GLY A 295 12.82 19.15 10.75
CA GLY A 295 12.68 19.55 9.36
C GLY A 295 13.04 21.01 9.16
N VAL A 296 13.31 21.38 7.91
CA VAL A 296 13.53 22.78 7.52
C VAL A 296 12.51 23.13 6.45
N THR A 297 11.86 24.28 6.55
CA THR A 297 10.92 24.77 5.52
C THR A 297 11.05 26.28 5.32
N SER A 298 10.76 26.79 4.14
CA SER A 298 10.66 28.25 3.92
C SER A 298 9.23 28.78 4.10
N GLN A 299 8.26 27.88 4.18
CA GLN A 299 6.83 28.18 4.33
C GLN A 299 6.41 28.33 5.80
N ASP A 300 5.15 28.70 5.99
CA ASP A 300 4.51 28.59 7.29
C ASP A 300 4.56 27.14 7.80
N VAL A 301 5.20 26.95 8.96
CA VAL A 301 5.40 25.63 9.56
C VAL A 301 4.07 24.91 9.79
N ARG A 302 2.99 25.64 10.12
CA ARG A 302 1.66 25.05 10.36
C ARG A 302 1.10 24.44 9.09
N ARG A 303 1.29 25.09 7.93
CA ARG A 303 0.88 24.54 6.63
C ARG A 303 1.67 23.28 6.28
N ARG A 304 2.98 23.25 6.58
CA ARG A 304 3.82 22.06 6.33
C ARG A 304 3.36 20.83 7.12
N VAL A 305 2.90 21.01 8.35
CA VAL A 305 2.45 19.91 9.23
C VAL A 305 0.96 19.62 9.17
N ALA A 306 0.17 20.41 8.42
CA ALA A 306 -1.29 20.28 8.37
C ALA A 306 -1.76 18.89 7.89
N ASP A 307 -1.04 18.29 6.94
CA ASP A 307 -1.36 16.97 6.36
C ASP A 307 -0.53 15.82 6.97
N ALA A 308 0.08 16.05 8.14
CA ALA A 308 0.97 15.08 8.79
C ALA A 308 0.29 13.72 9.06
N ARG A 309 -1.01 13.71 9.36
CA ARG A 309 -1.77 12.47 9.63
C ARG A 309 -1.82 11.50 8.45
N ASN A 310 -1.69 12.01 7.22
CA ASN A 310 -1.74 11.19 6.00
C ASN A 310 -0.35 10.95 5.39
N ASP A 311 0.70 11.52 5.99
CA ASP A 311 2.05 11.48 5.45
C ASP A 311 2.89 10.45 6.24
N PRO A 312 3.38 9.38 5.58
CA PRO A 312 4.26 8.40 6.22
C PRO A 312 5.55 9.00 6.81
N THR A 313 6.02 10.14 6.31
CA THR A 313 7.18 10.84 6.87
C THR A 313 6.91 11.42 8.26
N PHE A 314 5.64 11.63 8.61
CA PHE A 314 5.15 12.07 9.92
C PHE A 314 4.54 10.94 10.75
N LEU A 315 4.88 9.69 10.42
CA LEU A 315 4.39 8.50 11.12
C LEU A 315 2.87 8.26 11.01
N LEU A 316 2.22 8.81 9.98
CA LEU A 316 0.75 8.72 9.81
C LEU A 316 -0.04 9.20 11.04
N ALA A 317 0.49 10.20 11.73
CA ALA A 317 -0.11 10.74 12.94
C ALA A 317 -0.10 12.28 12.94
N PRO A 318 -1.05 12.93 13.62
CA PRO A 318 -0.97 14.36 13.88
C PRO A 318 0.34 14.70 14.60
N VAL A 319 0.88 15.89 14.33
CA VAL A 319 2.10 16.37 14.99
C VAL A 319 1.91 17.74 15.60
N GLU A 320 2.66 18.00 16.65
CA GLU A 320 2.69 19.27 17.37
C GLU A 320 4.06 19.93 17.21
N ILE A 321 4.08 21.24 16.97
CA ILE A 321 5.32 21.99 16.84
C ILE A 321 5.82 22.36 18.24
N VAL A 322 7.00 21.86 18.62
CA VAL A 322 7.60 22.08 19.94
C VAL A 322 8.55 23.29 19.93
N ALA A 323 9.28 23.50 18.84
CA ALA A 323 10.19 24.63 18.68
C ALA A 323 10.33 25.04 17.21
N THR A 324 10.55 26.34 16.97
CA THR A 324 10.89 26.88 15.65
C THR A 324 12.07 27.83 15.75
N TYR A 325 13.04 27.67 14.84
CA TYR A 325 14.24 28.48 14.78
C TYR A 325 14.39 29.10 13.39
N GLU A 326 14.38 30.42 13.31
CA GLU A 326 14.56 31.13 12.04
C GLU A 326 16.04 31.25 11.68
N LEU A 327 16.40 30.86 10.45
CA LEU A 327 17.72 31.06 9.88
C LEU A 327 17.67 32.04 8.72
N LYS A 328 18.37 33.17 8.87
CA LYS A 328 18.51 34.18 7.81
C LYS A 328 19.73 33.83 6.94
N SER A 329 19.58 33.93 5.62
CA SER A 329 20.67 33.93 4.63
C SER A 329 21.44 32.62 4.40
N LEU A 330 20.96 31.47 4.87
CA LEU A 330 21.62 30.17 4.66
C LEU A 330 20.78 29.25 3.76
N PRO A 331 21.41 28.46 2.86
CA PRO A 331 20.69 27.54 1.97
C PRO A 331 20.08 26.39 2.77
N ARG A 332 18.74 26.31 2.77
CA ARG A 332 17.92 25.28 3.45
C ARG A 332 18.48 23.86 3.31
N ASN A 333 18.69 23.39 2.08
CA ASN A 333 19.03 21.98 1.83
C ASN A 333 20.35 21.60 2.51
N LYS A 334 21.34 22.52 2.52
CA LYS A 334 22.61 22.27 3.21
C LYS A 334 22.46 22.25 4.72
N ILE A 335 21.58 23.11 5.28
CA ILE A 335 21.30 23.14 6.72
C ILE A 335 20.64 21.83 7.15
N GLU A 336 19.63 21.40 6.41
CA GLU A 336 18.89 20.17 6.67
C GLU A 336 19.85 18.97 6.66
N ASP A 337 20.64 18.82 5.60
CA ASP A 337 21.65 17.76 5.47
C ASP A 337 22.67 17.79 6.61
N LEU A 338 23.11 18.97 7.05
CA LEU A 338 24.06 19.11 8.15
C LEU A 338 23.45 18.69 9.49
N LEU A 339 22.22 19.11 9.78
CA LEU A 339 21.52 18.74 11.01
C LEU A 339 21.20 17.24 11.04
N HIS A 340 20.69 16.69 9.93
CA HIS A 340 20.42 15.25 9.82
C HIS A 340 21.70 14.43 9.98
N ARG A 341 22.83 14.89 9.44
CA ARG A 341 24.13 14.23 9.64
C ARG A 341 24.64 14.35 11.07
N PHE A 342 24.45 15.51 11.69
CA PHE A 342 24.87 15.75 13.07
C PHE A 342 24.10 14.86 14.07
N PHE A 343 22.79 14.71 13.87
CA PHE A 343 21.93 13.88 14.70
C PHE A 343 21.77 12.44 14.19
N ALA A 344 22.45 12.05 13.11
CA ALA A 344 22.41 10.68 12.58
C ALA A 344 22.65 9.58 13.62
N PRO A 345 23.57 9.74 14.61
CA PRO A 345 23.74 8.75 15.67
C PRO A 345 22.51 8.53 16.55
N ALA A 346 21.62 9.52 16.64
CA ALA A 346 20.38 9.49 17.42
C ALA A 346 19.16 9.02 16.62
N GLN A 347 19.34 8.60 15.37
CA GLN A 347 18.26 8.12 14.54
C GLN A 347 17.79 6.73 15.02
N PRO A 348 16.48 6.51 15.25
CA PRO A 348 15.96 5.19 15.61
C PRO A 348 16.12 4.21 14.46
N ALA A 349 16.83 3.10 14.68
CA ALA A 349 17.01 2.06 13.65
C ALA A 349 15.72 1.26 13.37
N GLU A 350 14.85 1.14 14.36
CA GLU A 350 13.65 0.29 14.33
C GLU A 350 12.35 1.07 14.06
N LEU A 351 12.40 2.39 13.91
CA LEU A 351 11.20 3.17 13.63
C LEU A 351 10.76 2.96 12.17
N PHE A 352 9.64 2.26 11.99
CA PHE A 352 8.98 2.13 10.71
C PHE A 352 7.48 2.31 10.86
N VAL A 353 6.85 2.79 9.80
CA VAL A 353 5.39 2.82 9.68
C VAL A 353 4.97 1.95 8.51
N VAL A 354 3.88 1.22 8.69
CA VAL A 354 3.28 0.42 7.63
C VAL A 354 2.27 1.31 6.91
N ASP A 355 2.53 1.61 5.64
CA ASP A 355 1.58 2.31 4.78
C ASP A 355 0.30 1.46 4.63
N ARG A 356 -0.81 2.07 4.23
CA ARG A 356 -2.12 1.40 3.99
C ARG A 356 -2.07 0.21 3.03
N PHE A 357 -0.98 0.10 2.26
CA PHE A 357 -0.70 -0.98 1.33
C PHE A 357 0.27 -2.04 1.88
N GLY A 358 0.50 -2.08 3.19
CA GLY A 358 1.40 -3.04 3.84
C GLY A 358 2.90 -2.75 3.67
N LYS A 359 3.26 -1.63 3.01
CA LYS A 359 4.66 -1.27 2.76
C LYS A 359 5.28 -0.61 3.98
N LYS A 360 6.41 -1.15 4.46
CA LYS A 360 7.21 -0.54 5.54
C LYS A 360 7.97 0.68 5.01
N ILE A 361 7.70 1.85 5.57
CA ILE A 361 8.39 3.10 5.29
C ILE A 361 9.16 3.52 6.54
N ARG A 362 10.46 3.81 6.37
CA ARG A 362 11.33 4.30 7.44
C ARG A 362 11.60 5.79 7.24
N PRO A 363 11.07 6.66 8.09
CA PRO A 363 11.32 8.09 7.97
C PRO A 363 12.71 8.43 8.51
N LYS A 364 13.49 9.22 7.76
CA LYS A 364 14.89 9.50 8.09
C LYS A 364 15.10 10.71 9.00
N GLU A 365 14.03 11.41 9.34
CA GLU A 365 14.12 12.74 9.95
C GLU A 365 13.69 12.77 11.42
N TRP A 366 13.51 11.58 12.01
CA TRP A 366 13.17 11.42 13.41
C TRP A 366 14.42 11.03 14.19
N PHE A 367 14.63 11.70 15.33
CA PHE A 367 15.81 11.55 16.16
C PHE A 367 15.43 11.53 17.64
N TYR A 368 16.19 10.79 18.45
CA TYR A 368 16.12 10.85 19.91
C TYR A 368 16.90 12.06 20.43
N VAL A 369 16.24 13.20 20.47
CA VAL A 369 16.83 14.51 20.74
C VAL A 369 15.85 15.40 21.50
N LEU A 370 16.34 16.19 22.44
CA LEU A 370 15.55 17.22 23.12
C LEU A 370 15.52 18.52 22.30
N PRO A 371 14.44 19.32 22.34
CA PRO A 371 14.35 20.59 21.62
C PRO A 371 15.50 21.56 21.95
N GLU A 372 16.03 21.47 23.18
CA GLU A 372 17.16 22.25 23.68
C GLU A 372 18.47 21.93 22.95
N HIS A 373 18.74 20.65 22.67
CA HIS A 373 19.93 20.22 21.91
C HIS A 373 19.85 20.67 20.46
N VAL A 374 18.64 20.72 19.88
CA VAL A 374 18.43 21.31 18.56
C VAL A 374 18.75 22.81 18.60
N GLY A 375 18.31 23.54 19.62
CA GLY A 375 18.65 24.95 19.80
C GLY A 375 20.15 25.20 19.90
N GLN A 376 20.87 24.38 20.67
CA GLN A 376 22.32 24.45 20.77
C GLN A 376 23.01 24.17 19.43
N ALA A 377 22.57 23.13 18.71
CA ALA A 377 23.09 22.82 17.38
C ALA A 377 22.85 23.96 16.38
N VAL A 378 21.69 24.63 16.45
CA VAL A 378 21.37 25.80 15.63
C VAL A 378 22.29 26.98 15.93
N GLU A 379 22.63 27.22 17.19
CA GLU A 379 23.58 28.29 17.57
C GLU A 379 25.01 27.97 17.13
N LEU A 380 25.43 26.70 17.23
CA LEU A 380 26.71 26.24 16.71
C LEU A 380 26.77 26.32 15.18
N LEU A 381 25.66 26.04 14.49
CA LEU A 381 25.52 26.22 13.05
C LEU A 381 25.66 27.70 12.68
N ARG A 382 25.00 28.61 13.42
CA ARG A 382 25.08 30.06 13.20
C ARG A 382 26.49 30.61 13.42
N SER A 383 27.21 30.07 14.40
CA SER A 383 28.61 30.43 14.66
C SER A 383 29.63 29.66 13.81
N GLY A 384 29.18 28.75 12.93
CA GLY A 384 30.04 27.98 12.02
C GLY A 384 30.86 26.87 12.68
N ARG A 385 30.66 26.59 13.97
CA ARG A 385 31.45 25.64 14.78
C ARG A 385 30.83 24.26 14.93
N LEU A 386 29.71 23.97 14.26
CA LEU A 386 29.00 22.69 14.37
C LEU A 386 29.92 21.48 14.07
N HIS A 387 30.92 21.65 13.20
CA HIS A 387 31.85 20.59 12.83
C HIS A 387 32.75 20.11 13.97
N ASP A 388 33.04 20.99 14.94
CA ASP A 388 33.86 20.73 16.13
C ASP A 388 33.12 19.93 17.20
N PHE A 389 31.82 19.67 17.02
CA PHE A 389 30.99 18.97 17.99
C PHE A 389 30.41 17.68 17.40
N SER A 390 30.01 16.77 18.29
CA SER A 390 29.27 15.55 17.99
C SER A 390 28.14 15.40 19.00
N TYR A 391 27.03 14.82 18.57
CA TYR A 391 25.95 14.45 19.48
C TYR A 391 26.14 13.01 19.98
N ASP A 392 26.13 12.82 21.30
CA ASP A 392 26.07 11.49 21.91
C ASP A 392 24.62 11.19 22.35
N PRO A 393 23.92 10.24 21.72
CA PRO A 393 22.55 9.89 22.08
C PRO A 393 22.43 9.19 23.43
N ARG A 394 23.52 8.62 23.99
CA ARG A 394 23.49 7.92 25.27
C ARG A 394 23.51 8.87 26.46
N SER A 395 24.39 9.87 26.42
CA SER A 395 24.44 10.94 27.41
C SER A 395 23.43 12.06 27.13
N GLN A 396 22.88 12.12 25.92
CA GLN A 396 22.07 13.23 25.41
C GLN A 396 22.82 14.57 25.53
N GLU A 397 24.11 14.60 25.17
CA GLU A 397 24.93 15.79 25.26
C GLU A 397 25.67 16.08 23.95
N LEU A 398 25.96 17.35 23.71
CA LEU A 398 26.86 17.78 22.64
C LEU A 398 28.30 17.76 23.17
N THR A 399 29.07 16.78 22.72
CA THR A 399 30.48 16.65 23.08
C THR A 399 31.36 17.32 22.02
N LYS A 400 32.42 18.00 22.47
CA LYS A 400 33.43 18.53 21.55
C LYS A 400 34.28 17.36 21.04
N LYS A 401 34.52 17.32 19.74
CA LYS A 401 35.38 16.32 19.08
C LYS A 401 36.84 16.47 19.47
#